data_AF-A0A3B8TVX9-F1
#
_entry.id   AF-A0A3B8TVX9-F1
#
_cell.length_a   1.000
_cell.length_b   1.000
_cell.length_c   1.000
_cell.angle_alpha   90.00
_cell.angle_beta   90.00
_cell.angle_gamma   90.00
#
_symmetry.space_group_name_H-M   'P 1'
#
loop_
_entity.id
_entity.type
_entity.pdbx_description
1 polymer ?
#
loop_
_entity_poly.entity_id
_entity_poly.type
_entity_poly.pdbx_seq_one_letter_code
_entity_poly.pdbx_strand_id
1 'polypeptide(L)'
;MTEFLSLVPYFLLLPAILIGFYWGKASSSNQLGKEVSALQTENNLQKTSLKQAEEKTAVLEQDKRQIEEKLFELQGLVAALKEKNTVSLEERQKQEEVLQEKFENLANRVFEHSSKTFVARQKSEMDTLLLPFKKDMDTFKSQVEKYNENFLTSNAALDQKLKHITELNNRMLEDAKNLTEALKGDKQKQGAWGEMVLERILEMSGLEKGREYVTQDSYTNEDRSRMRPDVVV
;
A
#
# COMPACT_ATOMS: atom_id res chain seq x y z
N MET A 1 -118.99 62.31 101.58
CA MET A 1 -118.26 62.65 100.34
C MET A 1 -116.77 62.37 100.54
N THR A 2 -116.33 61.10 100.50
CA THR A 2 -114.89 60.75 100.52
C THR A 2 -114.54 59.37 99.94
N GLU A 3 -115.51 58.48 99.66
CA GLU A 3 -115.20 57.11 99.21
C GLU A 3 -115.16 56.89 97.68
N PHE A 4 -115.62 57.85 96.87
CA PHE A 4 -115.64 57.69 95.41
C PHE A 4 -114.35 58.14 94.69
N LEU A 5 -113.39 58.75 95.39
CA LEU A 5 -112.15 59.30 94.78
C LEU A 5 -110.96 58.31 94.77
N SER A 6 -111.05 57.17 95.46
CA SER A 6 -109.93 56.20 95.57
C SER A 6 -109.92 55.10 94.50
N LEU A 7 -110.98 54.97 93.70
CA LEU A 7 -111.14 53.88 92.71
C LEU A 7 -110.80 54.27 91.26
N VAL A 8 -110.71 55.57 90.96
CA VAL A 8 -110.35 56.11 89.63
C VAL A 8 -108.95 55.67 89.12
N PRO A 9 -107.88 55.57 89.93
CA PRO A 9 -106.57 55.14 89.41
C PRO A 9 -106.53 53.67 88.98
N TYR A 10 -107.41 52.83 89.53
CA TYR A 10 -107.45 51.39 89.22
C TYR A 10 -108.10 51.10 87.86
N PHE A 11 -109.06 51.92 87.43
CA PHE A 11 -109.73 51.76 86.13
C PHE A 11 -108.83 52.17 84.95
N LEU A 12 -107.82 53.04 85.18
CA LEU A 12 -106.78 53.40 84.20
C LEU A 12 -105.63 52.39 84.14
N LEU A 13 -105.41 51.59 85.19
CA LEU A 13 -104.32 50.61 85.25
C LEU A 13 -104.59 49.35 84.40
N LEU A 14 -105.83 48.88 84.34
CA LEU A 14 -106.23 47.72 83.52
C LEU A 14 -105.92 47.87 82.02
N PRO A 15 -106.30 48.96 81.34
CA PRO A 15 -105.96 49.15 79.93
C PRO A 15 -104.44 49.32 79.72
N ALA A 16 -103.71 49.93 80.67
CA ALA A 16 -102.25 50.06 80.59
C ALA A 16 -101.53 48.70 80.67
N ILE A 17 -102.00 47.79 81.52
CA ILE A 17 -101.46 46.42 81.64
C ILE A 17 -101.76 45.60 80.37
N LEU A 18 -102.97 45.73 79.81
CA LEU A 18 -103.33 45.05 78.56
C LEU A 18 -102.52 45.56 77.37
N ILE A 19 -102.32 46.88 77.26
CA ILE A 19 -101.45 47.48 76.24
C ILE A 19 -100.01 47.03 76.45
N GLY A 20 -99.49 47.03 77.68
CA GLY A 20 -98.14 46.56 78.00
C GLY A 20 -97.94 45.07 77.70
N PHE A 21 -98.94 44.22 77.96
CA PHE A 21 -98.91 42.80 77.60
C PHE A 21 -98.97 42.60 76.07
N TYR A 22 -99.80 43.37 75.37
CA TYR A 22 -99.91 43.28 73.91
C TYR A 22 -98.65 43.82 73.22
N TRP A 23 -98.06 44.91 73.72
CA TRP A 23 -96.77 45.45 73.26
C TRP A 23 -95.61 44.54 73.61
N GLY A 24 -95.61 43.93 74.81
CA GLY A 24 -94.61 42.94 75.21
C GLY A 24 -94.66 41.67 74.34
N LYS A 25 -95.87 41.20 74.01
CA LYS A 25 -96.07 40.05 73.12
C LYS A 25 -95.76 40.40 71.64
N ALA A 26 -96.09 41.60 71.20
CA ALA A 26 -95.74 42.11 69.86
C ALA A 26 -94.23 42.35 69.71
N SER A 27 -93.57 42.86 70.75
CA SER A 27 -92.12 43.06 70.79
C SER A 27 -91.36 41.73 70.87
N SER A 28 -91.83 40.80 71.71
CA SER A 28 -91.28 39.44 71.83
C SER A 28 -91.46 38.63 70.55
N SER A 29 -92.61 38.71 69.88
CA SER A 29 -92.82 38.07 68.56
C SER A 29 -91.99 38.70 67.45
N ASN A 30 -91.76 40.02 67.48
CA ASN A 30 -90.80 40.68 66.58
C ASN A 30 -89.34 40.27 66.86
N GLN A 31 -88.96 40.02 68.12
CA GLN A 31 -87.63 39.51 68.49
C GLN A 31 -87.42 38.06 68.04
N LEU A 32 -88.40 37.18 68.31
CA LEU A 32 -88.38 35.80 67.81
C LEU A 32 -88.35 35.74 66.28
N GLY A 33 -89.11 36.61 65.59
CA GLY A 33 -89.12 36.69 64.13
C GLY A 33 -87.77 37.12 63.55
N LYS A 34 -87.05 38.04 64.21
CA LYS A 34 -85.67 38.42 63.84
C LYS A 34 -84.66 37.30 64.06
N GLU A 35 -84.79 36.53 65.13
CA GLU A 35 -83.88 35.41 65.44
C GLU A 35 -84.11 34.23 64.49
N VAL A 36 -85.38 33.89 64.19
CA VAL A 36 -85.74 32.86 63.21
C VAL A 36 -85.28 33.24 61.81
N SER A 37 -85.45 34.51 61.40
CA SER A 37 -84.96 34.97 60.10
C SER A 37 -83.43 35.00 60.04
N ALA A 38 -82.73 35.40 61.10
CA ALA A 38 -81.27 35.36 61.19
C ALA A 38 -80.73 33.92 61.07
N LEU A 39 -81.32 32.98 61.80
CA LEU A 39 -81.02 31.54 61.72
C LEU A 39 -81.33 30.97 60.32
N GLN A 40 -82.41 31.42 59.66
CA GLN A 40 -82.71 31.04 58.29
C GLN A 40 -81.68 31.59 57.29
N THR A 41 -81.24 32.84 57.44
CA THR A 41 -80.14 33.36 56.60
C THR A 41 -78.86 32.59 56.83
N GLU A 42 -78.49 32.28 58.07
CA GLU A 42 -77.30 31.49 58.38
C GLU A 42 -77.39 30.07 57.80
N ASN A 43 -78.52 29.39 57.94
CA ASN A 43 -78.74 28.07 57.37
C ASN A 43 -78.68 28.08 55.83
N ASN A 44 -79.23 29.12 55.21
CA ASN A 44 -79.16 29.31 53.76
C ASN A 44 -77.72 29.60 53.30
N LEU A 45 -76.95 30.38 54.07
CA LEU A 45 -75.56 30.70 53.78
C LEU A 45 -74.68 29.46 53.93
N GLN A 46 -74.87 28.67 54.99
CA GLN A 46 -74.23 27.38 55.19
C GLN A 46 -74.57 26.40 54.05
N LYS A 47 -75.85 26.27 53.67
CA LYS A 47 -76.26 25.44 52.52
C LYS A 47 -75.61 25.87 51.22
N THR A 48 -75.48 27.18 51.00
CA THR A 48 -74.82 27.71 49.79
C THR A 48 -73.33 27.42 49.80
N SER A 49 -72.66 27.57 50.95
CA SER A 49 -71.24 27.22 51.10
C SER A 49 -70.99 25.72 50.96
N LEU A 50 -71.90 24.89 51.47
CA LEU A 50 -71.85 23.42 51.33
C LEU A 50 -71.96 23.03 49.86
N LYS A 51 -72.93 23.60 49.13
CA LYS A 51 -73.08 23.38 47.69
C LYS A 51 -71.84 23.80 46.90
N GLN A 52 -71.26 24.96 47.22
CA GLN A 52 -70.02 25.41 46.57
C GLN A 52 -68.83 24.50 46.88
N ALA A 53 -68.76 23.95 48.09
CA ALA A 53 -67.74 22.96 48.46
C ALA A 53 -67.95 21.64 47.70
N GLU A 54 -69.18 21.15 47.62
CA GLU A 54 -69.56 19.95 46.86
C GLU A 54 -69.22 20.07 45.37
N GLU A 55 -69.57 21.21 44.75
CA GLU A 55 -69.22 21.50 43.35
C GLU A 55 -67.71 21.53 43.14
N LYS A 56 -66.95 22.18 44.03
CA LYS A 56 -65.48 22.18 43.96
C LYS A 56 -64.90 20.79 44.13
N THR A 57 -65.42 19.98 45.04
CA THR A 57 -64.94 18.60 45.23
C THR A 57 -65.23 17.73 44.00
N ALA A 58 -66.37 17.90 43.36
CA ALA A 58 -66.72 17.19 42.13
C ALA A 58 -65.78 17.56 40.96
N VAL A 59 -65.47 18.85 40.80
CA VAL A 59 -64.51 19.33 39.79
C VAL A 59 -63.11 18.79 40.07
N LEU A 60 -62.65 18.83 41.32
CA LEU A 60 -61.33 18.31 41.70
C LEU A 60 -61.23 16.79 41.50
N GLU A 61 -62.30 16.03 41.76
CA GLU A 61 -62.34 14.59 41.46
C GLU A 61 -62.27 14.32 39.95
N GLN A 62 -62.95 15.13 39.14
CA GLN A 62 -62.89 15.03 37.69
C GLN A 62 -61.48 15.34 37.17
N ASP A 63 -60.86 16.42 37.63
CA ASP A 63 -59.49 16.80 37.24
C ASP A 63 -58.48 15.73 37.66
N LYS A 64 -58.64 15.17 38.88
CA LYS A 64 -57.80 14.07 39.36
C LYS A 64 -57.88 12.87 38.43
N ARG A 65 -59.09 12.46 38.02
CA ARG A 65 -59.26 11.34 37.06
C ARG A 65 -58.59 11.63 35.72
N GLN A 66 -58.76 12.84 35.17
CA GLN A 66 -58.12 13.22 33.91
C GLN A 66 -56.59 13.23 34.01
N ILE A 67 -56.04 13.66 35.15
CA ILE A 67 -54.60 13.62 35.40
C ILE A 67 -54.12 12.17 35.49
N GLU A 68 -54.83 11.30 36.22
CA GLU A 68 -54.49 9.88 36.36
C GLU A 68 -54.52 9.16 35.00
N GLU A 69 -55.52 9.43 34.15
CA GLU A 69 -55.60 8.90 32.79
C GLU A 69 -54.40 9.34 31.93
N LYS A 70 -54.09 10.65 31.93
CA LYS A 70 -52.92 11.16 31.21
C LYS A 70 -51.61 10.56 31.72
N LEU A 71 -51.48 10.38 33.04
CA LEU A 71 -50.29 9.81 33.66
C LEU A 71 -50.11 8.36 33.20
N PHE A 72 -51.21 7.60 33.12
CA PHE A 72 -51.18 6.24 32.59
C PHE A 72 -50.79 6.19 31.10
N GLU A 73 -51.36 7.07 30.27
CA GLU A 73 -50.97 7.18 28.85
C GLU A 73 -49.49 7.54 28.68
N LEU A 74 -49.00 8.53 29.44
CA LEU A 74 -47.59 8.94 29.44
C LEU A 74 -46.66 7.81 29.89
N GLN A 75 -47.04 7.05 30.91
CA GLN A 75 -46.27 5.89 31.35
C GLN A 75 -46.21 4.81 30.27
N GLY A 76 -47.33 4.52 29.60
CA GLY A 76 -47.37 3.59 28.47
C GLY A 76 -46.48 4.04 27.31
N LEU A 77 -46.52 5.33 26.96
CA LEU A 77 -45.68 5.90 25.91
C LEU A 77 -44.19 5.83 26.26
N VAL A 78 -43.83 6.16 27.49
CA VAL A 78 -42.43 6.09 27.97
C VAL A 78 -41.93 4.65 27.94
N ALA A 79 -42.75 3.68 28.36
CA ALA A 79 -42.39 2.26 28.30
C ALA A 79 -42.15 1.81 26.85
N ALA A 80 -43.08 2.13 25.94
CA ALA A 80 -42.96 1.77 24.52
C ALA A 80 -41.74 2.44 23.84
N LEU A 81 -41.48 3.72 24.15
CA LEU A 81 -40.29 4.42 23.65
C LEU A 81 -39.00 3.82 24.18
N LYS A 82 -38.97 3.43 25.46
CA LYS A 82 -37.80 2.80 26.08
C LYS A 82 -37.52 1.45 25.41
N GLU A 83 -38.55 0.62 25.23
CA GLU A 83 -38.44 -0.68 24.56
C GLU A 83 -37.98 -0.53 23.11
N LYS A 84 -38.57 0.41 22.35
CA LYS A 84 -38.14 0.69 20.98
C LYS A 84 -36.67 1.14 20.92
N ASN A 85 -36.23 1.95 21.88
CA ASN A 85 -34.85 2.42 21.91
C ASN A 85 -33.88 1.29 22.28
N THR A 86 -34.23 0.41 23.21
CA THR A 86 -33.41 -0.76 23.56
C THR A 86 -33.28 -1.71 22.37
N VAL A 87 -34.39 -2.03 21.68
CA VAL A 87 -34.36 -2.88 20.48
C VAL A 87 -33.52 -2.24 19.38
N SER A 88 -33.69 -0.93 19.14
CA SER A 88 -32.90 -0.22 18.12
C SER A 88 -31.40 -0.19 18.44
N LEU A 89 -31.03 -0.08 19.72
CA LEU A 89 -29.63 -0.15 20.15
C LEU A 89 -29.04 -1.55 19.94
N GLU A 90 -29.77 -2.60 20.30
CA GLU A 90 -29.34 -3.98 20.08
C GLU A 90 -29.18 -4.30 18.58
N GLU A 91 -30.12 -3.84 17.75
CA GLU A 91 -30.01 -3.97 16.29
C GLU A 91 -28.79 -3.25 15.73
N ARG A 92 -28.50 -2.03 16.21
CA ARG A 92 -27.30 -1.28 15.80
C ARG A 92 -26.02 -1.98 16.22
N GLN A 93 -25.97 -2.53 17.44
CA GLN A 93 -24.81 -3.29 17.91
C GLN A 93 -24.58 -4.54 17.05
N LYS A 94 -25.63 -5.31 16.74
CA LYS A 94 -25.52 -6.47 15.84
C LYS A 94 -25.06 -6.07 14.44
N GLN A 95 -25.57 -4.95 13.92
CA GLN A 95 -25.14 -4.44 12.61
C GLN A 95 -23.66 -4.03 12.62
N GLU A 96 -23.19 -3.42 13.70
CA GLU A 96 -21.78 -3.04 13.87
C GLU A 96 -20.87 -4.27 13.95
N GLU A 97 -21.25 -5.29 14.72
CA GLU A 97 -20.51 -6.57 14.79
C GLU A 97 -20.41 -7.24 13.41
N VAL A 98 -21.54 -7.37 12.69
CA VAL A 98 -21.57 -7.95 11.35
C VAL A 98 -20.74 -7.11 10.36
N LEU A 99 -20.75 -5.79 10.49
CA LEU A 99 -19.96 -4.92 9.63
C LEU A 99 -18.47 -5.08 9.92
N GLN A 100 -18.09 -5.18 11.19
CA GLN A 100 -16.71 -5.43 11.62
C GLN A 100 -16.19 -6.76 11.09
N GLU A 101 -16.98 -7.83 11.20
CA GLU A 101 -16.63 -9.16 10.66
C GLU A 101 -16.48 -9.12 9.13
N LYS A 102 -17.41 -8.46 8.42
CA LYS A 102 -17.32 -8.29 6.97
C LYS A 102 -16.10 -7.47 6.55
N PHE A 103 -15.76 -6.44 7.33
CA PHE A 103 -14.60 -5.61 7.09
C PHE A 103 -13.30 -6.42 7.27
N GLU A 104 -13.19 -7.19 8.34
CA GLU A 104 -12.04 -8.06 8.59
C GLU A 104 -11.87 -9.10 7.48
N ASN A 105 -12.95 -9.76 7.08
CA ASN A 105 -12.95 -10.71 5.98
C ASN A 105 -12.56 -10.07 4.64
N LEU A 106 -13.05 -8.87 4.35
CA LEU A 106 -12.68 -8.13 3.15
C LEU A 106 -11.22 -7.70 3.18
N ALA A 107 -10.75 -7.18 4.32
CA ALA A 107 -9.36 -6.76 4.50
C ALA A 107 -8.40 -7.94 4.30
N ASN A 108 -8.69 -9.09 4.90
CA ASN A 108 -7.91 -10.32 4.72
C ASN A 108 -7.87 -10.74 3.24
N ARG A 109 -9.02 -10.72 2.55
CA ARG A 109 -9.09 -11.07 1.13
C ARG A 109 -8.31 -10.10 0.24
N VAL A 110 -8.45 -8.79 0.49
CA VAL A 110 -7.73 -7.74 -0.25
C VAL A 110 -6.24 -7.86 -0.02
N PHE A 111 -5.81 -8.10 1.22
CA PHE A 111 -4.41 -8.28 1.57
C PHE A 111 -3.82 -9.52 0.91
N GLU A 112 -4.50 -10.67 0.98
CA GLU A 112 -4.04 -11.91 0.35
C GLU A 112 -3.93 -11.75 -1.18
N HIS A 113 -4.95 -11.15 -1.81
CA HIS A 113 -4.93 -10.87 -3.24
C HIS A 113 -3.79 -9.92 -3.63
N SER A 114 -3.59 -8.86 -2.86
CA SER A 114 -2.53 -7.86 -3.11
C SER A 114 -1.15 -8.48 -2.92
N SER A 115 -0.95 -9.31 -1.89
CA SER A 115 0.29 -10.04 -1.65
C SER A 115 0.61 -11.00 -2.80
N LYS A 116 -0.36 -11.83 -3.24
CA LYS A 116 -0.19 -12.73 -4.39
C LYS A 116 0.16 -11.97 -5.67
N THR A 117 -0.57 -10.88 -5.94
CA THR A 117 -0.34 -10.05 -7.13
C THR A 117 1.03 -9.37 -7.08
N PHE A 118 1.44 -8.87 -5.91
CA PHE A 118 2.74 -8.26 -5.69
C PHE A 118 3.88 -9.25 -5.91
N VAL A 119 3.81 -10.45 -5.33
CA VAL A 119 4.82 -11.50 -5.52
C VAL A 119 4.91 -11.92 -6.99
N ALA A 120 3.76 -12.10 -7.67
CA ALA A 120 3.74 -12.45 -9.09
C ALA A 120 4.36 -11.36 -9.95
N ARG A 121 4.04 -10.09 -9.68
CA ARG A 121 4.60 -8.93 -10.38
C ARG A 121 6.10 -8.81 -10.13
N GLN A 122 6.54 -8.90 -8.88
CA GLN A 122 7.96 -8.82 -8.52
C GLN A 122 8.75 -9.94 -9.20
N LYS A 123 8.22 -11.18 -9.22
CA LYS A 123 8.85 -12.28 -9.95
C LYS A 123 8.95 -11.99 -11.45
N SER A 124 7.88 -11.52 -12.08
CA SER A 124 7.88 -11.18 -13.51
C SER A 124 8.87 -10.06 -13.84
N GLU A 125 8.96 -9.03 -13.00
CA GLU A 125 9.91 -7.92 -13.16
C GLU A 125 11.35 -8.41 -12.99
N MET A 126 11.62 -9.25 -11.97
CA MET A 126 12.93 -9.88 -11.78
C MET A 126 13.31 -10.79 -12.95
N ASP A 127 12.40 -11.61 -13.46
CA ASP A 127 12.66 -12.46 -14.63
C ASP A 127 13.01 -11.60 -15.85
N THR A 128 12.31 -10.49 -16.07
CA THR A 128 12.58 -9.57 -17.18
C THR A 128 13.99 -8.97 -17.10
N LEU A 129 14.49 -8.70 -15.88
CA LEU A 129 15.83 -8.18 -15.67
C LEU A 129 16.92 -9.27 -15.71
N LEU A 130 16.66 -10.45 -15.16
CA LEU A 130 17.65 -11.51 -14.98
C LEU A 130 17.81 -12.42 -16.20
N LEU A 131 16.76 -12.62 -17.00
CA LEU A 131 16.83 -13.42 -18.22
C LEU A 131 17.85 -12.89 -19.25
N PRO A 132 17.90 -11.59 -19.59
CA PRO A 132 18.92 -11.08 -20.50
C PRO A 132 20.32 -11.25 -19.92
N PHE A 133 20.51 -11.01 -18.62
CA PHE A 133 21.81 -11.20 -17.97
C PHE A 133 22.29 -12.66 -18.04
N LYS A 134 21.40 -13.63 -17.80
CA LYS A 134 21.73 -15.05 -17.96
C LYS A 134 22.14 -15.38 -19.40
N LYS A 135 21.39 -14.88 -20.38
CA LYS A 135 21.68 -15.08 -21.80
C LYS A 135 23.04 -14.46 -22.19
N ASP A 136 23.34 -13.27 -21.68
CA ASP A 136 24.60 -12.59 -21.93
C ASP A 136 25.77 -13.34 -21.29
N MET A 137 25.60 -13.90 -20.09
CA MET A 137 26.60 -14.76 -19.44
C MET A 137 26.84 -16.06 -20.21
N ASP A 138 25.78 -16.72 -20.67
CA ASP A 138 25.91 -17.93 -21.49
C ASP A 138 26.65 -17.63 -22.81
N THR A 139 26.32 -16.48 -23.43
CA THR A 139 26.99 -16.01 -24.65
C THR A 139 28.47 -15.69 -24.39
N PHE A 140 28.76 -14.99 -23.30
CA PHE A 140 30.12 -14.67 -22.87
C PHE A 140 30.94 -15.94 -22.62
N LYS A 141 30.38 -16.91 -21.89
CA LYS A 141 31.02 -18.21 -21.64
C LYS A 141 31.39 -18.90 -22.95
N SER A 142 30.45 -18.99 -23.89
CA SER A 142 30.71 -19.61 -25.20
C SER A 142 31.78 -18.86 -26.00
N GLN A 143 31.79 -17.53 -25.97
CA GLN A 143 32.83 -16.73 -26.62
C GLN A 143 34.21 -16.97 -26.01
N VAL A 144 34.30 -17.08 -24.67
CA VAL A 144 35.56 -17.37 -23.96
C VAL A 144 36.06 -18.77 -24.29
N GLU A 145 35.19 -19.79 -24.29
CA GLU A 145 35.53 -21.15 -24.67
C GLU A 145 36.06 -21.20 -26.11
N LYS A 146 35.35 -20.58 -27.06
CA LYS A 146 35.76 -20.49 -28.46
C LYS A 146 37.08 -19.74 -28.64
N TYR A 147 37.29 -18.65 -27.91
CA TYR A 147 38.55 -17.92 -27.94
C TYR A 147 39.71 -18.79 -27.45
N ASN A 148 39.51 -19.52 -26.35
CA ASN A 148 40.52 -20.40 -25.79
C ASN A 148 40.88 -21.56 -26.74
N GLU A 149 39.88 -22.18 -27.37
CA GLU A 149 40.11 -23.21 -28.41
C GLU A 149 40.91 -22.67 -29.59
N ASN A 150 40.54 -21.50 -30.11
CA ASN A 150 41.26 -20.84 -31.21
C ASN A 150 42.68 -20.46 -30.81
N PHE A 151 42.88 -19.98 -29.59
CA PHE A 151 44.18 -19.63 -29.05
C PHE A 151 45.07 -20.86 -28.93
N LEU A 152 44.58 -21.96 -28.36
CA LEU A 152 45.32 -23.23 -28.26
C LEU A 152 45.70 -23.77 -29.63
N THR A 153 44.77 -23.76 -30.59
CA THR A 153 45.02 -24.20 -31.97
C THR A 153 46.07 -23.34 -32.66
N SER A 154 45.96 -22.02 -32.53
CA SER A 154 46.93 -21.08 -33.11
C SER A 154 48.32 -21.24 -32.48
N ASN A 155 48.38 -21.42 -31.16
CA ASN A 155 49.64 -21.61 -30.44
C ASN A 155 50.31 -22.94 -30.82
N ALA A 156 49.54 -24.03 -30.98
CA ALA A 156 50.04 -25.30 -31.49
C ALA A 156 50.59 -25.18 -32.92
N ALA A 157 49.88 -24.45 -33.80
CA ALA A 157 50.36 -24.18 -35.16
C ALA A 157 51.63 -23.33 -35.17
N LEU A 158 51.77 -22.35 -34.26
CA LEU A 158 52.98 -21.57 -34.09
C LEU A 158 54.15 -22.43 -33.59
N ASP A 159 53.93 -23.30 -32.61
CA ASP A 159 54.95 -24.25 -32.12
C ASP A 159 55.43 -25.18 -33.24
N GLN A 160 54.51 -25.69 -34.07
CA GLN A 160 54.86 -26.50 -35.24
C GLN A 160 55.69 -25.72 -36.26
N LYS A 161 55.32 -24.47 -36.57
CA LYS A 161 56.11 -23.60 -37.46
C LYS A 161 57.50 -23.33 -36.90
N LEU A 162 57.61 -23.09 -35.58
CA LEU A 162 58.89 -22.86 -34.92
C LEU A 162 59.78 -24.11 -35.02
N LYS A 163 59.25 -25.30 -34.73
CA LYS A 163 59.96 -26.58 -34.91
C LYS A 163 60.44 -26.77 -36.36
N HIS A 164 59.59 -26.46 -37.33
CA HIS A 164 59.95 -26.54 -38.74
C HIS A 164 61.09 -25.58 -39.10
N ILE A 165 61.06 -24.34 -38.61
CA ILE A 165 62.15 -23.36 -38.79
C ILE A 165 63.43 -23.86 -38.12
N THR A 166 63.36 -24.40 -36.91
CA THR A 166 64.53 -24.97 -36.21
C THR A 166 65.13 -26.14 -37.00
N GLU A 167 64.29 -27.02 -37.54
CA GLU A 167 64.74 -28.14 -38.38
C GLU A 167 65.40 -27.65 -39.67
N LEU A 168 64.79 -26.69 -40.38
CA LEU A 168 65.37 -26.08 -41.58
C LEU A 168 66.70 -25.40 -41.27
N ASN A 169 66.81 -24.70 -40.15
CA ASN A 169 68.05 -24.05 -39.72
C ASN A 169 69.15 -25.10 -39.43
N ASN A 170 68.81 -26.19 -38.73
CA ASN A 170 69.75 -27.28 -38.49
C ASN A 170 70.22 -27.94 -39.80
N ARG A 171 69.32 -28.20 -40.76
CA ARG A 171 69.68 -28.72 -42.09
C ARG A 171 70.56 -27.75 -42.85
N MET A 172 70.24 -26.45 -42.83
CA MET A 172 71.05 -25.41 -43.45
C MET A 172 72.45 -25.35 -42.84
N LEU A 173 72.58 -25.48 -41.51
CA LEU A 173 73.88 -25.56 -40.83
C LEU A 173 74.67 -26.80 -41.25
N GLU A 174 74.00 -27.95 -41.40
CA GLU A 174 74.61 -29.19 -41.89
C GLU A 174 75.05 -29.07 -43.36
N ASP A 175 74.20 -28.55 -44.24
CA ASP A 175 74.52 -28.29 -45.65
C ASP A 175 75.65 -27.27 -45.78
N ALA A 176 75.64 -26.19 -44.98
CA ALA A 176 76.72 -25.22 -44.96
C ALA A 176 78.03 -25.84 -44.45
N LYS A 177 77.97 -26.73 -43.45
CA LYS A 177 79.15 -27.48 -42.97
C LYS A 177 79.68 -28.43 -44.03
N ASN A 178 78.81 -29.24 -44.64
CA ASN A 178 79.14 -30.16 -45.73
C ASN A 178 79.72 -29.40 -46.94
N LEU A 179 79.13 -28.26 -47.30
CA LEU A 179 79.62 -27.37 -48.35
C LEU A 179 80.99 -26.79 -47.99
N THR A 180 81.18 -26.35 -46.74
CA THR A 180 82.49 -25.84 -46.27
C THR A 180 83.54 -26.93 -46.28
N GLU A 181 83.20 -28.16 -45.88
CA GLU A 181 84.10 -29.32 -45.92
C GLU A 181 84.43 -29.71 -47.37
N ALA A 182 83.44 -29.72 -48.27
CA ALA A 182 83.64 -29.96 -49.71
C ALA A 182 84.52 -28.88 -50.37
N LEU A 183 84.36 -27.61 -49.98
CA LEU A 183 85.17 -26.48 -50.46
C LEU A 183 86.58 -26.48 -49.88
N LYS A 184 86.77 -26.96 -48.65
CA LYS A 184 88.08 -27.02 -47.98
C LYS A 184 88.90 -28.24 -48.39
N GLY A 185 88.23 -29.34 -48.79
CA GLY A 185 88.87 -30.61 -49.11
C GLY A 185 89.36 -30.77 -50.55
N ASP A 186 88.84 -30.02 -51.52
CA ASP A 186 89.14 -30.23 -52.93
C ASP A 186 89.26 -28.91 -53.72
N LYS A 187 90.50 -28.46 -53.96
CA LYS A 187 90.80 -27.24 -54.73
C LYS A 187 90.18 -27.27 -56.14
N GLN A 188 89.89 -28.45 -56.67
CA GLN A 188 89.30 -28.64 -57.99
C GLN A 188 87.78 -28.39 -57.97
N LYS A 189 87.09 -28.74 -56.88
CA LYS A 189 85.64 -28.53 -56.72
C LYS A 189 85.26 -27.10 -56.39
N GLN A 190 86.14 -26.35 -55.71
CA GLN A 190 85.94 -24.92 -55.46
C GLN A 190 85.90 -24.10 -56.75
N GLY A 191 86.73 -24.45 -57.76
CA GLY A 191 86.69 -23.83 -59.09
C GLY A 191 85.37 -24.13 -59.82
N ALA A 192 84.97 -25.41 -59.86
CA ALA A 192 83.72 -25.84 -60.50
C ALA A 192 82.46 -25.21 -59.87
N TRP A 193 82.45 -24.96 -58.57
CA TRP A 193 81.32 -24.30 -57.91
C TRP A 193 81.26 -22.80 -58.24
N GLY A 194 82.41 -22.13 -58.35
CA GLY A 194 82.48 -20.76 -58.84
C GLY A 194 81.99 -20.62 -60.28
N GLU A 195 82.33 -21.58 -61.15
CA GLU A 195 81.85 -21.64 -62.54
C GLU A 195 80.33 -21.90 -62.60
N MET A 196 79.79 -22.82 -61.78
CA MET A 196 78.35 -23.09 -61.72
C MET A 196 77.54 -21.87 -61.22
N VAL A 197 78.05 -21.13 -60.24
CA VAL A 197 77.40 -19.90 -59.74
C VAL A 197 77.46 -18.80 -60.79
N LEU A 198 78.59 -18.63 -61.47
CA LEU A 198 78.74 -17.69 -62.58
C LEU A 198 77.77 -18.01 -63.73
N GLU A 199 77.66 -19.29 -64.09
CA GLU A 199 76.73 -19.79 -65.11
C GLU A 199 75.28 -19.48 -64.74
N ARG A 200 74.89 -19.74 -63.49
CA ARG A 200 73.55 -19.44 -63.00
C ARG A 200 73.23 -17.94 -62.97
N ILE A 201 74.21 -17.08 -62.66
CA ILE A 201 74.04 -15.62 -62.72
C ILE A 201 73.89 -15.16 -64.18
N LEU A 202 74.65 -15.74 -65.11
CA LEU A 202 74.56 -15.43 -66.54
C LEU A 202 73.19 -15.85 -67.12
N GLU A 203 72.69 -17.05 -66.79
CA GLU A 203 71.35 -17.50 -67.19
C GLU A 203 70.24 -16.61 -66.61
N MET A 204 70.33 -16.24 -65.32
CA MET A 204 69.35 -15.34 -64.70
C MET A 204 69.40 -13.92 -65.28
N SER A 205 70.54 -13.50 -65.83
CA SER A 205 70.69 -12.23 -66.56
C SER A 205 70.18 -12.28 -68.01
N GLY A 206 69.67 -13.43 -68.45
CA GLY A 206 69.04 -13.62 -69.76
C GLY A 206 69.99 -14.00 -70.89
N LEU A 207 71.20 -14.49 -70.58
CA LEU A 207 72.21 -14.91 -71.56
C LEU A 207 72.13 -16.42 -71.84
N GLU A 208 72.11 -16.81 -73.12
CA GLU A 208 71.97 -18.20 -73.58
C GLU A 208 73.35 -18.84 -73.91
N LYS A 209 73.63 -19.98 -73.27
CA LYS A 209 74.89 -20.71 -73.39
C LYS A 209 75.10 -21.22 -74.81
N GLY A 210 76.26 -20.94 -75.39
CA GLY A 210 76.62 -21.35 -76.76
C GLY A 210 76.23 -20.35 -77.86
N ARG A 211 75.45 -19.29 -77.54
CA ARG A 211 75.18 -18.18 -78.45
C ARG A 211 75.80 -16.86 -77.97
N GLU A 212 75.66 -16.56 -76.68
CA GLU A 212 76.11 -15.29 -76.10
C GLU A 212 77.32 -15.43 -75.16
N TYR A 213 77.57 -16.64 -74.62
CA TYR A 213 78.81 -16.95 -73.91
C TYR A 213 79.20 -18.43 -74.12
N VAL A 214 80.51 -18.70 -74.07
CA VAL A 214 81.08 -20.05 -74.14
C VAL A 214 82.09 -20.19 -73.00
N THR A 215 81.90 -21.19 -72.14
CA THR A 215 82.89 -21.56 -71.12
C THR A 215 84.00 -22.37 -71.77
N GLN A 216 85.22 -21.81 -71.84
CA GLN A 216 86.39 -22.52 -72.36
C GLN A 216 87.11 -23.28 -71.25
N ASP A 217 87.23 -24.60 -71.44
CA ASP A 217 88.09 -25.45 -70.63
C ASP A 217 89.58 -25.13 -70.92
N SER A 218 90.23 -24.48 -69.96
CA SER A 218 91.68 -24.48 -69.72
C SER A 218 92.64 -24.22 -70.90
N TYR A 219 93.26 -23.03 -70.91
CA TYR A 219 94.52 -22.79 -71.63
C TYR A 219 95.69 -23.47 -70.89
N THR A 220 96.44 -24.32 -71.59
CA THR A 220 97.77 -24.77 -71.14
C THR A 220 98.81 -23.99 -71.95
N ASN A 221 99.61 -23.16 -71.29
CA ASN A 221 100.68 -22.39 -71.93
C ASN A 221 102.03 -23.13 -71.77
N GLU A 222 102.92 -23.02 -72.76
CA GLU A 222 104.17 -23.79 -72.88
C GLU A 222 105.31 -23.32 -71.96
N ASP A 223 105.12 -22.26 -71.18
CA ASP A 223 106.18 -21.76 -70.29
C ASP A 223 105.74 -21.89 -68.82
N ARG A 224 106.40 -22.81 -68.10
CA ARG A 224 106.16 -23.17 -66.69
C ARG A 224 106.50 -22.01 -65.74
N SER A 225 105.83 -20.87 -65.83
CA SER A 225 105.91 -19.79 -64.86
C SER A 225 104.54 -19.43 -64.31
N ARG A 226 104.33 -19.80 -63.04
CA ARG A 226 103.18 -19.41 -62.24
C ARG A 226 103.43 -18.00 -61.72
N MET A 227 102.75 -17.00 -62.25
CA MET A 227 102.66 -15.69 -61.61
C MET A 227 101.19 -15.34 -61.38
N ARG A 228 100.86 -15.19 -60.10
CA ARG A 228 99.65 -14.56 -59.58
C ARG A 228 99.93 -13.07 -59.43
N PRO A 229 99.15 -12.20 -60.09
CA PRO A 229 98.90 -10.86 -59.59
C PRO A 229 97.50 -10.81 -58.97
N ASP A 230 97.43 -10.47 -57.68
CA ASP A 230 96.19 -10.26 -56.92
C ASP A 230 95.53 -8.90 -57.30
N VAL A 231 95.00 -8.78 -58.54
CA VAL A 231 94.20 -7.67 -59.16
C VAL A 231 94.93 -6.85 -60.24
N VAL A 232 94.33 -6.76 -61.44
CA VAL A 232 94.43 -5.66 -62.42
C VAL A 232 93.07 -5.53 -63.16
N VAL A 233 92.62 -4.28 -63.34
CA VAL A 233 91.29 -3.76 -63.77
C VAL A 233 90.54 -4.57 -64.83
#